data_AF-A0A820AI60-F1
#
_entry.id   AF-A0A820AI60-F1
#
_cell.length_a   1.000
_cell.length_b   1.000
_cell.length_c   1.000
_cell.angle_alpha   90.00
_cell.angle_beta   90.00
_cell.angle_gamma   90.00
#
_symmetry.space_group_name_H-M   'P 1'
#
loop_
_entity.id
_entity.type
_entity.pdbx_description
1 polymer ?
#
loop_
_entity_poly.entity_id
_entity_poly.type
_entity_poly.pdbx_seq_one_letter_code
_entity_poly.pdbx_strand_id
1 'polypeptide(L)'
;PSIHAAHLSSIQPTSSTRLPHVQLGNLVLFETTDNGLLALPLSNVQSIRGASLKTTYQRKVFKNCLSIEYKNESESSDTGLMKYLTFGITWAPSYNLVLLSSEDPSIKRLCLSSKAVILNDIENMNVDNLFCIVGFPNVSKFASVVDPIISGEDVKAFLDRLKQCEVESTSSRYSNPASFMSNSIMTQQMVSVMPSHENNGPSGSQPDTGVDDLHLYEFKNVLLQKKERLMLPIFDIEIPYKDVYHCKIDTSISEYIYYQHGEKKDFEEVWHSVEFENISNFIWTTAPVVITKGQLEQQFIGQDKLTYTLKGSTAFVNLTKALDIQVQLDEKVSNTNPTRFTLSRVHYQTDQMEGKILVRNHKSEEVVVAITATLMGKMGNYSIAPKKDAVKTGNDRANPRHEIQWEINVKSNQTLEIKYVRSYNKRV
;
A
#
# COMPACT_ATOMS: atom_id res chain seq x y z
N PRO A 1 -40.88 34.48 48.16
CA PRO A 1 -39.88 34.95 47.17
C PRO A 1 -39.81 33.95 46.00
N SER A 2 -40.56 34.27 44.95
CA SER A 2 -40.74 33.46 43.75
C SER A 2 -39.56 33.64 42.79
N ILE A 3 -38.86 32.55 42.47
CA ILE A 3 -37.73 32.50 41.54
C ILE A 3 -38.29 32.27 40.12
N HIS A 4 -37.97 33.17 39.19
CA HIS A 4 -38.27 32.98 37.77
C HIS A 4 -36.98 32.62 37.02
N ALA A 5 -36.96 31.40 36.48
CA ALA A 5 -35.98 30.81 35.56
C ALA A 5 -34.59 30.45 36.12
N ALA A 6 -34.17 29.21 35.84
CA ALA A 6 -32.83 28.68 36.08
C ALA A 6 -32.16 28.45 34.71
N HIS A 7 -30.93 28.92 34.53
CA HIS A 7 -30.17 28.78 33.29
C HIS A 7 -28.93 27.90 33.51
N LEU A 8 -28.86 26.74 32.86
CA LEU A 8 -27.67 25.89 32.82
C LEU A 8 -26.78 26.34 31.66
N SER A 9 -25.60 26.89 31.97
CA SER A 9 -24.58 27.20 30.96
C SER A 9 -23.23 26.59 31.34
N SER A 10 -22.70 25.69 30.50
CA SER A 10 -21.30 25.29 30.52
C SER A 10 -20.49 26.18 29.57
N ILE A 11 -19.55 26.97 30.11
CA ILE A 11 -18.63 27.78 29.32
C ILE A 11 -17.34 26.97 29.09
N GLN A 12 -16.93 26.82 27.84
CA GLN A 12 -15.55 26.43 27.50
C GLN A 12 -14.85 27.64 26.88
N PRO A 13 -13.66 28.03 27.36
CA PRO A 13 -12.81 28.97 26.63
C PRO A 13 -12.00 28.24 25.56
N THR A 14 -12.00 28.79 24.34
CA THR A 14 -11.09 28.46 23.24
C THR A 14 -10.14 29.63 23.03
N SER A 15 -8.93 29.57 23.59
CA SER A 15 -7.69 30.14 22.99
C SER A 15 -6.49 29.96 23.91
N SER A 16 -5.34 29.76 23.27
CA SER A 16 -4.01 29.44 23.78
C SER A 16 -3.31 30.56 24.55
N THR A 17 -3.84 30.93 25.71
CA THR A 17 -3.07 31.61 26.74
C THR A 17 -3.25 30.82 28.03
N ARG A 18 -2.15 30.35 28.64
CA ARG A 18 -2.17 29.60 29.91
C ARG A 18 -2.83 30.47 31.00
N LEU A 19 -4.15 30.39 31.09
CA LEU A 19 -4.88 30.74 32.31
C LEU A 19 -4.79 29.52 33.24
N PRO A 20 -4.64 29.74 34.56
CA PRO A 20 -4.52 28.65 35.52
C PRO A 20 -5.71 27.71 35.36
N HIS A 21 -5.46 26.39 35.45
CA HIS A 21 -6.48 25.34 35.38
C HIS A 21 -7.70 25.73 36.24
N VAL A 22 -8.72 26.28 35.61
CA VAL A 22 -10.03 26.42 36.25
C VAL A 22 -10.61 25.03 36.22
N GLN A 23 -10.58 24.34 37.37
CA GLN A 23 -11.45 23.18 37.58
C GLN A 23 -12.85 23.58 37.09
N LEU A 24 -13.40 22.82 36.15
CA LEU A 24 -14.80 22.94 35.75
C LEU A 24 -15.66 22.77 37.00
N GLY A 25 -16.00 23.89 37.63
CA GLY A 25 -16.94 23.91 38.73
C GLY A 25 -18.28 23.53 38.15
N ASN A 26 -18.84 22.39 38.58
CA ASN A 26 -20.24 22.08 38.35
C ASN A 26 -21.05 23.19 39.03
N LEU A 27 -21.40 24.24 38.30
CA LEU A 27 -22.13 25.40 38.79
C LEU A 27 -23.47 25.50 38.04
N VAL A 28 -24.52 25.86 38.78
CA VAL A 28 -25.82 26.23 38.23
C VAL A 28 -25.96 27.74 38.37
N LEU A 29 -26.33 28.42 37.28
CA LEU A 29 -26.60 29.85 37.29
C LEU A 29 -28.11 30.10 37.41
N PHE A 30 -28.50 30.91 38.38
CA PHE A 30 -29.87 31.40 38.52
C PHE A 30 -29.89 32.88 38.21
N GLU A 31 -30.82 33.30 37.36
CA GLU A 31 -31.10 34.71 37.15
C GLU A 31 -32.07 35.15 38.25
N THR A 32 -31.68 36.15 39.04
CA THR A 32 -32.49 36.66 40.13
C THR A 32 -33.44 37.75 39.61
N THR A 33 -34.51 38.03 40.36
CA THR A 33 -35.59 38.95 39.95
C THR A 33 -35.15 40.41 39.76
N ASP A 34 -33.94 40.74 40.17
CA ASP A 34 -33.24 42.03 40.01
C ASP A 34 -32.20 42.01 38.88
N ASN A 35 -32.26 41.03 37.96
CA ASN A 35 -31.29 40.79 36.88
C ASN A 35 -29.85 40.48 37.37
N GLY A 36 -29.71 40.04 38.63
CA GLY A 36 -28.46 39.49 39.15
C GLY A 36 -28.22 38.05 38.66
N LEU A 37 -26.96 37.64 38.65
CA LEU A 37 -26.54 36.25 38.37
C LEU A 37 -26.05 35.60 39.66
N LEU A 38 -26.76 34.57 40.12
CA LEU A 38 -26.37 33.75 41.27
C LEU A 38 -25.76 32.44 40.78
N ALA A 39 -24.49 32.19 41.12
CA ALA A 39 -23.79 30.94 40.81
C ALA A 39 -23.74 30.01 42.03
N LEU A 40 -24.29 28.80 41.91
CA LEU A 40 -24.31 27.80 42.99
C LEU A 40 -23.61 26.50 42.57
N PRO A 41 -22.79 25.87 43.43
CA PRO A 41 -22.28 24.52 43.17
C PRO A 41 -23.42 23.51 42.99
N LEU A 42 -23.36 22.69 41.93
CA LEU A 42 -24.34 21.67 41.59
C LEU A 42 -24.52 20.65 42.72
N SER A 43 -23.46 20.36 43.49
CA SER A 43 -23.52 19.52 44.68
C SER A 43 -24.49 20.03 45.75
N ASN A 44 -24.75 21.34 45.75
CA ASN A 44 -25.60 22.01 46.73
C ASN A 44 -27.05 22.16 46.24
N VAL A 45 -27.34 21.73 45.01
CA VAL A 45 -28.67 21.81 44.41
C VAL A 45 -29.36 20.45 44.52
N GLN A 46 -30.28 20.30 45.47
CA GLN A 46 -31.01 19.05 45.68
C GLN A 46 -32.16 18.84 44.67
N SER A 47 -32.87 19.91 44.29
CA SER A 47 -33.86 19.87 43.20
C SER A 47 -34.17 21.28 42.70
N ILE A 48 -34.55 21.40 41.42
CA ILE A 48 -35.05 22.64 40.80
C ILE A 48 -36.49 22.37 40.37
N ARG A 49 -37.44 23.23 40.78
CA ARG A 49 -38.86 23.12 40.40
C ARG A 49 -39.37 24.48 39.96
N GLY A 50 -40.12 24.51 38.85
CA GLY A 50 -40.76 25.71 38.33
C GLY A 50 -41.79 25.35 37.26
N ALA A 51 -42.83 26.17 37.12
CA ALA A 51 -43.95 25.90 36.22
C ALA A 51 -43.55 25.87 34.72
N SER A 52 -42.41 26.49 34.37
CA SER A 52 -41.91 26.60 33.00
C SER A 52 -40.38 26.63 32.99
N LEU A 53 -39.76 25.47 33.24
CA LEU A 53 -38.30 25.31 33.14
C LEU A 53 -37.92 25.07 31.67
N LYS A 54 -37.14 25.97 31.07
CA LYS A 54 -36.47 25.70 29.79
C LYS A 54 -35.18 24.92 30.07
N THR A 55 -35.19 23.62 29.76
CA THR A 55 -34.04 22.72 29.94
C THR A 55 -33.04 22.75 28.78
N THR A 56 -33.41 23.40 27.68
CA THR A 56 -32.55 23.62 26.51
C THR A 56 -32.07 25.06 26.45
N TYR A 57 -30.76 25.26 26.41
CA TYR A 57 -30.13 26.56 26.19
C TYR A 57 -29.44 26.59 24.83
N GLN A 58 -29.60 27.69 24.09
CA GLN A 58 -28.85 27.92 22.86
C GLN A 58 -27.41 28.33 23.20
N ARG A 59 -26.51 27.34 23.21
CA ARG A 59 -25.08 27.59 23.39
C ARG A 59 -24.55 28.35 22.17
N LYS A 60 -24.03 29.56 22.38
CA LYS A 60 -23.17 30.20 21.38
C LYS A 60 -21.88 29.39 21.27
N VAL A 61 -21.67 28.76 20.12
CA VAL A 61 -20.43 28.06 19.79
C VAL A 61 -19.58 29.03 19.00
N PHE A 62 -18.44 29.43 19.56
CA PHE A 62 -17.42 30.14 18.80
C PHE A 62 -16.76 29.15 17.85
N LYS A 63 -16.79 29.47 16.56
CA LYS A 63 -16.08 28.72 15.51
C LYS A 63 -14.98 29.62 14.97
N ASN A 64 -13.81 29.05 14.72
CA ASN A 64 -12.78 29.74 13.95
C ASN A 64 -13.33 30.03 12.56
N CYS A 65 -13.19 31.27 12.11
CA CYS A 65 -13.66 31.73 10.81
C CYS A 65 -12.47 32.31 10.04
N LEU A 66 -12.33 31.92 8.78
CA LEU A 66 -11.44 32.60 7.85
C LEU A 66 -12.20 33.79 7.25
N SER A 67 -11.76 35.02 7.55
CA SER A 67 -12.27 36.23 6.92
C SER A 67 -11.35 36.62 5.77
N ILE A 68 -11.91 36.79 4.58
CA ILE A 68 -11.17 37.18 3.37
C ILE A 68 -11.67 38.55 2.94
N GLU A 69 -10.79 39.54 2.95
CA GLU A 69 -11.05 40.88 2.41
C GLU A 69 -10.30 41.01 1.09
N TYR A 70 -11.00 41.38 0.02
CA TYR A 70 -10.41 41.58 -1.31
C TYR A 70 -11.10 42.74 -2.02
N LYS A 71 -10.38 43.38 -2.94
CA LYS A 71 -10.90 44.46 -3.77
C LYS A 71 -11.19 43.91 -5.16
N ASN A 72 -12.45 43.95 -5.59
CA ASN A 72 -12.85 43.63 -6.96
C ASN A 72 -13.05 44.93 -7.76
N GLU A 73 -12.50 44.98 -8.97
CA GLU A 73 -12.62 46.12 -9.90
C GLU A 73 -13.66 45.86 -11.02
N SER A 74 -14.36 44.71 -10.99
CA SER A 74 -15.38 44.30 -11.97
C SER A 74 -16.75 44.04 -11.30
N GLU A 75 -17.85 44.25 -12.01
CA GLU A 75 -19.23 44.00 -11.49
C GLU A 75 -19.70 42.53 -11.59
N SER A 76 -18.83 41.59 -11.99
CA SER A 76 -19.21 40.17 -12.10
C SER A 76 -19.20 39.45 -10.76
N SER A 77 -20.03 38.42 -10.60
CA SER A 77 -20.09 37.57 -9.41
C SER A 77 -18.73 36.89 -9.15
N ASP A 78 -18.08 37.25 -8.05
CA ASP A 78 -16.80 36.68 -7.65
C ASP A 78 -16.94 35.25 -7.15
N THR A 79 -16.07 34.37 -7.65
CA THR A 79 -15.93 32.99 -7.17
C THR A 79 -14.55 32.82 -6.56
N GLY A 80 -14.48 32.52 -5.26
CA GLY A 80 -13.23 32.14 -4.58
C GLY A 80 -13.01 30.63 -4.63
N LEU A 81 -11.81 30.20 -5.01
CA LEU A 81 -11.43 28.79 -5.02
C LEU A 81 -10.45 28.48 -3.88
N MET A 82 -10.83 27.56 -2.99
CA MET A 82 -9.96 27.04 -1.94
C MET A 82 -9.61 25.58 -2.24
N LYS A 83 -8.33 25.25 -2.18
CA LYS A 83 -7.82 23.87 -2.29
C LYS A 83 -6.99 23.58 -1.05
N TYR A 84 -7.15 22.39 -0.47
CA TYR A 84 -6.40 21.99 0.72
C TYR A 84 -6.12 20.49 0.69
N LEU A 85 -5.09 20.09 1.43
CA LEU A 85 -4.82 18.71 1.79
C LEU A 85 -5.20 18.53 3.26
N THR A 86 -5.84 17.41 3.57
CA THR A 86 -6.27 17.10 4.94
C THR A 86 -6.08 15.63 5.23
N PHE A 87 -5.87 15.32 6.51
CA PHE A 87 -5.83 13.95 7.00
C PHE A 87 -7.22 13.50 7.45
N GLY A 88 -7.48 12.20 7.36
CA GLY A 88 -8.71 11.57 7.87
C GLY A 88 -9.77 11.33 6.81
N ILE A 89 -9.44 11.51 5.52
CA ILE A 89 -10.13 10.84 4.42
C ILE A 89 -9.10 9.99 3.68
N THR A 90 -9.41 8.72 3.44
CA THR A 90 -8.55 7.82 2.66
C THR A 90 -9.42 6.82 1.91
N TRP A 91 -8.82 6.11 0.96
CA TRP A 91 -9.49 5.03 0.25
C TRP A 91 -8.62 3.76 0.31
N ALA A 92 -9.29 2.60 0.27
CA ALA A 92 -8.64 1.29 0.28
C ALA A 92 -9.17 0.46 -0.91
N PRO A 93 -8.31 0.12 -1.90
CA PRO A 93 -8.67 -0.83 -2.95
C PRO A 93 -8.78 -2.25 -2.38
N SER A 94 -9.61 -3.08 -3.01
CA SER A 94 -9.64 -4.53 -2.76
C SER A 94 -10.19 -5.27 -3.97
N TYR A 95 -9.76 -6.53 -4.13
CA TYR A 95 -10.18 -7.38 -5.24
C TYR A 95 -10.90 -8.64 -4.74
N ASN A 96 -11.87 -9.08 -5.52
CA ASN A 96 -12.46 -10.41 -5.44
C ASN A 96 -12.15 -11.16 -6.74
N LEU A 97 -11.46 -12.29 -6.64
CA LEU A 97 -11.11 -13.13 -7.76
C LEU A 97 -11.88 -14.44 -7.65
N VAL A 98 -12.77 -14.69 -8.61
CA VAL A 98 -13.60 -15.89 -8.67
C VAL A 98 -13.10 -16.77 -9.80
N LEU A 99 -12.55 -17.95 -9.48
CA LEU A 99 -12.24 -18.97 -10.47
C LEU A 99 -13.55 -19.60 -10.97
N LEU A 100 -13.85 -19.40 -12.25
CA LEU A 100 -15.09 -19.88 -12.86
C LEU A 100 -14.94 -21.35 -13.20
N SER A 101 -15.95 -22.14 -12.82
CA SER A 101 -16.02 -23.55 -13.21
C SER A 101 -16.64 -23.64 -14.60
N SER A 102 -15.96 -24.34 -15.51
CA SER A 102 -16.43 -24.64 -16.86
C SER A 102 -16.69 -26.13 -16.99
N GLU A 103 -17.65 -26.52 -17.82
CA GLU A 103 -17.88 -27.93 -18.18
C GLU A 103 -16.68 -28.51 -18.94
N ASP A 104 -16.00 -27.68 -19.73
CA ASP A 104 -14.73 -28.00 -20.37
C ASP A 104 -13.55 -27.53 -19.48
N PRO A 105 -12.75 -28.46 -18.92
CA PRO A 105 -11.60 -28.15 -18.07
C PRO A 105 -10.45 -27.41 -18.78
N SER A 106 -10.44 -27.41 -20.11
CA SER A 106 -9.45 -26.68 -20.91
C SER A 106 -9.71 -25.17 -20.91
N ILE A 107 -10.95 -24.76 -20.65
CA ILE A 107 -11.36 -23.35 -20.60
C ILE A 107 -11.23 -22.85 -19.17
N LYS A 108 -10.16 -22.09 -18.92
CA LYS A 108 -9.86 -21.49 -17.62
C LYS A 108 -10.14 -20.00 -17.65
N ARG A 109 -11.20 -19.59 -16.97
CA ARG A 109 -11.60 -18.18 -16.83
C ARG A 109 -11.77 -17.80 -15.38
N LEU A 110 -11.45 -16.55 -15.07
CA LEU A 110 -11.70 -15.94 -13.78
C LEU A 110 -12.50 -14.65 -13.96
N CYS A 111 -13.29 -14.31 -12.95
CA CYS A 111 -13.92 -13.01 -12.81
C CYS A 111 -13.12 -12.23 -11.75
N LEU A 112 -12.63 -11.04 -12.12
CA LEU A 112 -11.92 -10.12 -11.23
C LEU A 112 -12.81 -8.89 -11.01
N SER A 113 -13.31 -8.74 -9.80
CA SER A 113 -14.07 -7.56 -9.39
C SER A 113 -13.20 -6.68 -8.49
N SER A 114 -13.17 -5.38 -8.77
CA SER A 114 -12.43 -4.38 -7.98
C SER A 114 -13.38 -3.39 -7.32
N LYS A 115 -13.05 -3.01 -6.09
CA LYS A 115 -13.81 -2.00 -5.32
C LYS A 115 -12.89 -1.10 -4.52
N ALA A 116 -13.34 0.14 -4.31
CA ALA A 116 -12.76 1.11 -3.41
C ALA A 116 -13.62 1.23 -2.15
N VAL A 117 -13.00 1.19 -0.97
CA VAL A 117 -13.64 1.56 0.29
C VAL A 117 -13.14 2.94 0.70
N ILE A 118 -14.04 3.93 0.74
CA ILE A 118 -13.76 5.28 1.22
C ILE A 118 -13.97 5.32 2.74
N LEU A 119 -12.94 5.77 3.45
CA LEU A 119 -12.95 6.01 4.88
C LEU A 119 -12.96 7.52 5.12
N ASN A 120 -14.01 8.03 5.78
CA ASN A 120 -14.16 9.43 6.10
C ASN A 120 -14.34 9.65 7.61
N ASP A 121 -13.38 10.30 8.24
CA ASP A 121 -13.37 10.55 9.69
C ASP A 121 -13.58 12.02 10.08
N ILE A 122 -13.60 12.94 9.12
CA ILE A 122 -13.42 14.37 9.40
C ILE A 122 -14.64 15.24 9.12
N GLU A 123 -15.38 15.02 8.04
CA GLU A 123 -16.42 15.95 7.58
C GLU A 123 -17.54 15.27 6.80
N ASN A 124 -18.65 15.98 6.58
CA ASN A 124 -19.70 15.49 5.69
C ASN A 124 -19.34 15.89 4.26
N MET A 125 -19.30 14.92 3.35
CA MET A 125 -19.00 15.15 1.94
C MET A 125 -20.26 15.00 1.10
N ASN A 126 -20.52 15.99 0.25
CA ASN A 126 -21.47 15.92 -0.85
C ASN A 126 -20.76 16.55 -2.06
N VAL A 127 -20.12 15.72 -2.88
CA VAL A 127 -19.22 16.17 -3.95
C VAL A 127 -19.67 15.63 -5.30
N ASP A 128 -19.61 16.50 -6.32
CA ASP A 128 -19.94 16.11 -7.69
C ASP A 128 -18.94 15.10 -8.25
N ASN A 129 -17.66 15.24 -7.90
CA ASN A 129 -16.58 14.37 -8.35
C ASN A 129 -15.66 14.01 -7.18
N LEU A 130 -15.43 12.71 -6.99
CA LEU A 130 -14.42 12.16 -6.09
C LEU A 130 -13.38 11.41 -6.93
N PHE A 131 -12.11 11.80 -6.79
CA PHE A 131 -10.99 11.14 -7.47
C PHE A 131 -10.17 10.32 -6.48
N CYS A 132 -10.07 9.02 -6.72
CA CYS A 132 -9.16 8.13 -6.01
C CYS A 132 -7.86 8.00 -6.81
N ILE A 133 -6.77 8.52 -6.24
CA ILE A 133 -5.46 8.54 -6.90
C ILE A 133 -4.76 7.19 -6.69
N VAL A 134 -4.28 6.61 -7.79
CA VAL A 134 -3.38 5.47 -7.85
C VAL A 134 -1.98 5.97 -8.21
N GLY A 135 -0.97 5.50 -7.47
CA GLY A 135 0.42 5.93 -7.61
C GLY A 135 0.97 6.58 -6.33
N PHE A 136 2.17 7.17 -6.43
CA PHE A 136 2.85 7.82 -5.31
C PHE A 136 2.87 9.34 -5.50
N PRO A 137 1.79 10.05 -5.14
CA PRO A 137 1.80 11.51 -5.19
C PRO A 137 2.86 12.05 -4.23
N ASN A 138 3.65 13.02 -4.69
CA ASN A 138 4.69 13.65 -3.88
C ASN A 138 4.09 14.69 -2.92
N VAL A 139 3.39 14.20 -1.89
CA VAL A 139 2.67 15.04 -0.89
C VAL A 139 3.24 14.94 0.52
N SER A 140 4.25 14.08 0.76
CA SER A 140 4.75 13.77 2.11
C SER A 140 5.57 14.89 2.75
N LYS A 141 6.37 15.62 1.97
CA LYS A 141 7.39 16.56 2.48
C LYS A 141 6.83 17.60 3.45
N PHE A 142 5.62 18.11 3.19
CA PHE A 142 4.99 19.15 3.99
C PHE A 142 3.62 18.74 4.53
N ALA A 143 3.30 17.44 4.54
CA ALA A 143 1.97 16.96 4.91
C ALA A 143 1.56 17.38 6.35
N SER A 144 2.53 17.48 7.26
CA SER A 144 2.33 17.89 8.65
C SER A 144 2.38 19.41 8.88
N VAL A 145 2.71 20.19 7.85
CA VAL A 145 2.82 21.65 7.95
C VAL A 145 1.45 22.24 7.68
N VAL A 146 0.84 22.81 8.72
CA VAL A 146 -0.42 23.55 8.61
C VAL A 146 -0.16 24.85 7.85
N ASP A 147 -1.02 25.15 6.88
CA ASP A 147 -0.92 26.37 6.08
C ASP A 147 -0.93 27.63 6.99
N PRO A 148 -0.02 28.60 6.79
CA PRO A 148 0.07 29.79 7.63
C PRO A 148 -1.20 30.64 7.64
N ILE A 149 -2.08 30.51 6.64
CA ILE A 149 -3.39 31.17 6.59
C ILE A 149 -4.30 30.68 7.73
N ILE A 150 -4.15 29.43 8.16
CA ILE A 150 -5.04 28.78 9.14
C ILE A 150 -4.34 28.40 10.45
N SER A 151 -3.01 28.42 10.51
CA SER A 151 -2.25 27.91 11.66
C SER A 151 -2.36 28.80 12.91
N GLY A 152 -2.51 30.11 12.72
CA GLY A 152 -2.47 31.10 13.82
C GLY A 152 -1.09 31.22 14.47
N GLU A 153 -0.04 30.71 13.83
CA GLU A 153 1.32 30.67 14.34
C GLU A 153 2.12 31.91 13.95
N ASP A 154 3.12 32.26 14.75
CA ASP A 154 4.07 33.31 14.37
C ASP A 154 5.04 32.82 13.27
N VAL A 155 5.66 33.78 12.58
CA VAL A 155 6.60 33.51 11.47
C VAL A 155 7.75 32.60 11.92
N LYS A 156 8.24 32.76 13.16
CA LYS A 156 9.37 31.97 13.66
C LYS A 156 8.97 30.50 13.82
N ALA A 157 7.83 30.23 14.44
CA ALA A 157 7.30 28.88 14.65
C ALA A 157 7.01 28.16 13.33
N PHE A 158 6.51 28.89 12.33
CA PHE A 158 6.30 28.35 10.98
C PHE A 158 7.63 27.98 10.29
N LEU A 159 8.61 28.90 10.28
CA LEU A 159 9.94 28.65 9.68
C LEU A 159 10.69 27.52 10.39
N ASP A 160 10.57 27.40 11.71
CA ASP A 160 11.18 26.31 12.48
C ASP A 160 10.58 24.93 12.08
N ARG A 161 9.29 24.85 11.70
CA ARG A 161 8.68 23.61 11.17
C ARG A 161 9.13 23.28 9.77
N LEU A 162 9.21 24.27 8.88
CA LEU A 162 9.71 24.05 7.53
C LEU A 162 11.14 23.48 7.53
N LYS A 163 12.00 23.99 8.41
CA LYS A 163 13.37 23.47 8.59
C LYS A 163 13.40 22.04 9.11
N GLN A 164 12.47 21.66 9.99
CA GLN A 164 12.38 20.28 10.49
C GLN A 164 12.06 19.29 9.35
N CYS A 165 11.25 19.69 8.37
CA CYS A 165 10.96 18.89 7.18
C CYS A 165 12.17 18.71 6.24
N GLU A 166 13.22 19.53 6.33
CA GLU A 166 14.45 19.39 5.53
C GLU A 166 15.48 18.44 6.19
N VAL A 167 15.50 18.39 7.53
CA VAL A 167 16.53 17.68 8.32
C VAL A 167 16.35 16.16 8.36
N GLU A 168 15.18 15.64 7.98
CA GLU A 168 14.94 14.18 7.81
C GLU A 168 15.80 13.54 6.70
N SER A 169 16.52 14.33 5.91
CA SER A 169 17.35 13.85 4.78
C SER A 169 18.70 13.25 5.20
N THR A 170 19.23 13.52 6.41
CA THR A 170 20.66 13.25 6.69
C THR A 170 21.00 12.56 8.01
N SER A 171 20.12 12.44 9.00
CA SER A 171 20.51 11.79 10.26
C SER A 171 19.36 11.46 11.22
N SER A 172 18.54 10.45 10.92
CA SER A 172 17.93 9.61 11.97
C SER A 172 17.30 8.34 11.38
N ARG A 173 17.97 7.21 11.59
CA ARG A 173 17.30 5.92 11.66
C ARG A 173 16.54 5.92 13.00
N TYR A 174 15.24 5.63 13.00
CA TYR A 174 14.36 5.42 14.18
C TYR A 174 13.41 6.52 14.68
N SER A 175 12.91 7.40 13.82
CA SER A 175 11.61 8.03 14.08
C SER A 175 10.79 7.97 12.79
N ASN A 176 9.80 7.07 12.74
CA ASN A 176 8.91 6.87 11.61
C ASN A 176 7.67 7.76 11.76
N PRO A 177 7.51 8.86 11.01
CA PRO A 177 6.18 9.32 10.60
C PRO A 177 5.59 8.45 9.48
N ALA A 178 6.31 7.42 9.02
CA ALA A 178 5.89 6.49 7.96
C ALA A 178 4.61 5.68 8.27
N SER A 179 4.06 5.76 9.48
CA SER A 179 2.79 5.12 9.83
C SER A 179 1.55 5.85 9.34
N PHE A 180 1.63 7.13 8.97
CA PHE A 180 0.41 7.91 8.63
C PHE A 180 -0.02 7.80 7.16
N MET A 181 0.81 7.22 6.31
CA MET A 181 0.48 6.85 4.92
C MET A 181 0.71 5.36 4.66
N SER A 182 0.51 4.51 5.68
CA SER A 182 0.64 3.06 5.53
C SER A 182 -0.27 2.49 4.45
N ASN A 183 -1.40 3.15 4.13
CA ASN A 183 -2.25 2.74 3.01
C ASN A 183 -1.55 2.95 1.66
N SER A 184 -0.87 4.08 1.38
CA SER A 184 -0.14 4.23 0.11
C SER A 184 1.15 3.38 0.06
N ILE A 185 1.74 3.07 1.22
CA ILE A 185 2.95 2.21 1.31
C ILE A 185 2.60 0.71 1.26
N MET A 186 1.49 0.25 1.87
CA MET A 186 1.03 -1.15 1.77
C MET A 186 0.36 -1.43 0.43
N THR A 187 -0.45 -0.50 -0.09
CA THR A 187 -1.08 -0.65 -1.41
C THR A 187 -0.09 -0.57 -2.56
N GLN A 188 1.21 -0.36 -2.32
CA GLN A 188 2.21 -0.27 -3.39
C GLN A 188 3.60 -0.72 -2.92
N GLN A 189 3.69 -1.72 -2.03
CA GLN A 189 4.97 -2.39 -1.75
C GLN A 189 5.55 -2.94 -3.07
N MET A 190 6.42 -2.14 -3.68
CA MET A 190 7.24 -2.50 -4.83
C MET A 190 8.09 -3.72 -4.45
N VAL A 191 7.68 -4.89 -4.91
CA VAL A 191 8.68 -5.80 -5.47
C VAL A 191 9.18 -5.08 -6.72
N SER A 192 10.50 -4.99 -6.93
CA SER A 192 11.10 -4.37 -8.12
C SER A 192 10.56 -4.99 -9.41
N VAL A 193 9.41 -4.52 -9.90
CA VAL A 193 8.95 -4.78 -11.26
C VAL A 193 9.82 -3.90 -12.14
N MET A 194 10.90 -4.49 -12.64
CA MET A 194 11.63 -3.88 -13.75
C MET A 194 10.71 -3.89 -14.97
N PRO A 195 10.61 -2.76 -15.70
CA PRO A 195 9.70 -2.63 -16.82
C PRO A 195 10.08 -3.67 -17.88
N SER A 196 9.20 -4.64 -18.09
CA SER A 196 9.15 -5.39 -19.34
C SER A 196 8.15 -4.67 -20.23
N HIS A 197 8.66 -3.77 -21.07
CA HIS A 197 8.31 -3.61 -22.48
C HIS A 197 8.66 -2.21 -23.00
N GLU A 198 9.56 -2.17 -23.97
CA GLU A 198 9.32 -1.34 -25.15
C GLU A 198 8.09 -1.94 -25.85
N ASN A 199 6.98 -1.21 -25.89
CA ASN A 199 5.92 -1.49 -26.84
C ASN A 199 5.29 -0.18 -27.31
N ASN A 200 5.65 0.20 -28.54
CA ASN A 200 4.87 1.12 -29.34
C ASN A 200 3.53 0.43 -29.68
N GLY A 201 2.49 0.70 -28.90
CA GLY A 201 1.11 0.27 -29.15
C GLY A 201 0.23 1.46 -29.58
N PRO A 202 -0.79 1.22 -30.43
CA PRO A 202 -1.43 2.27 -31.23
C PRO A 202 -2.36 3.17 -30.40
N SER A 203 -2.33 4.47 -30.72
CA SER A 203 -3.26 5.48 -30.23
C SER A 203 -4.71 5.08 -30.51
N GLY A 204 -5.46 4.79 -29.43
CA GLY A 204 -6.88 4.48 -29.44
C GLY A 204 -7.57 5.26 -28.31
N SER A 205 -8.49 6.12 -28.72
CA SER A 205 -9.11 7.23 -28.00
C SER A 205 -10.02 6.87 -26.81
N GLN A 206 -9.57 7.27 -25.62
CA GLN A 206 -10.36 7.90 -24.55
C GLN A 206 -9.42 8.91 -23.87
N PRO A 207 -9.90 10.03 -23.30
CA PRO A 207 -9.00 11.05 -22.77
C PRO A 207 -8.35 10.49 -21.52
N ASP A 208 -7.07 10.14 -21.67
CA ASP A 208 -6.15 9.93 -20.57
C ASP A 208 -6.04 11.27 -19.83
N THR A 209 -6.90 11.48 -18.82
CA THR A 209 -6.80 12.61 -17.89
C THR A 209 -5.81 12.28 -16.76
N GLY A 210 -4.79 11.48 -17.06
CA GLY A 210 -3.63 11.29 -16.20
C GLY A 210 -2.75 12.53 -16.22
N VAL A 211 -2.36 13.00 -15.03
CA VAL A 211 -1.22 13.92 -14.91
C VAL A 211 0.02 13.04 -15.05
N ASP A 212 0.46 12.80 -16.30
CA ASP A 212 1.62 12.07 -16.87
C ASP A 212 2.11 10.75 -16.20
N ASP A 213 1.96 10.56 -14.89
CA ASP A 213 2.36 9.39 -14.10
C ASP A 213 1.31 8.94 -13.06
N LEU A 214 0.20 9.67 -12.85
CA LEU A 214 -0.85 9.34 -11.88
C LEU A 214 -2.15 8.89 -12.57
N HIS A 215 -2.71 7.77 -12.11
CA HIS A 215 -3.99 7.27 -12.59
C HIS A 215 -5.10 7.60 -11.60
N LEU A 216 -6.28 7.98 -12.11
CA LEU A 216 -7.41 8.43 -11.32
C LEU A 216 -8.62 7.51 -11.54
N TYR A 217 -9.25 7.07 -10.44
CA TYR A 217 -10.62 6.55 -10.50
C TYR A 217 -11.59 7.67 -10.13
N GLU A 218 -12.48 8.02 -11.06
CA GLU A 218 -13.48 9.07 -10.87
C GLU A 218 -14.82 8.46 -10.46
N PHE A 219 -15.42 8.99 -9.40
CA PHE A 219 -16.77 8.69 -8.96
C PHE A 219 -17.60 9.96 -8.91
N LYS A 220 -18.82 9.90 -9.44
CA LYS A 220 -19.72 11.05 -9.50
C LYS A 220 -20.76 11.04 -8.39
N ASN A 221 -21.14 12.22 -7.93
CA ASN A 221 -22.23 12.45 -6.97
C ASN A 221 -22.06 11.62 -5.68
N VAL A 222 -20.91 11.78 -5.01
CA VAL A 222 -20.59 11.03 -3.80
C VAL A 222 -21.10 11.76 -2.57
N LEU A 223 -22.02 11.11 -1.85
CA LEU A 223 -22.51 11.52 -0.54
C LEU A 223 -21.93 10.60 0.53
N LEU A 224 -21.25 11.17 1.52
CA LEU A 224 -20.66 10.41 2.63
C LEU A 224 -20.62 11.26 3.91
N GLN A 225 -21.34 10.87 4.95
CA GLN A 225 -21.28 11.61 6.21
C GLN A 225 -19.98 11.34 6.96
N LYS A 226 -19.67 12.22 7.91
CA LYS A 226 -18.56 12.06 8.83
C LYS A 226 -18.71 10.74 9.61
N LYS A 227 -17.61 9.99 9.72
CA LYS A 227 -17.52 8.65 10.35
C LYS A 227 -18.19 7.51 9.58
N GLU A 228 -18.76 7.77 8.41
CA GLU A 228 -19.27 6.72 7.54
C GLU A 228 -18.17 6.12 6.67
N ARG A 229 -18.51 4.99 6.05
CA ARG A 229 -17.68 4.23 5.11
C ARG A 229 -18.51 3.95 3.88
N LEU A 230 -17.92 4.13 2.70
CA LEU A 230 -18.60 3.90 1.42
C LEU A 230 -17.84 2.89 0.58
N MET A 231 -18.54 1.90 0.06
CA MET A 231 -17.97 0.94 -0.89
C MET A 231 -18.43 1.31 -2.30
N LEU A 232 -17.47 1.52 -3.20
CA LEU A 232 -17.71 1.89 -4.59
C LEU A 232 -17.11 0.83 -5.52
N PRO A 233 -17.88 0.24 -6.44
CA PRO A 233 -17.35 -0.67 -7.45
C PRO A 233 -16.49 0.11 -8.45
N ILE A 234 -15.36 -0.46 -8.87
CA ILE A 234 -14.47 0.13 -9.89
C ILE A 234 -14.73 -0.57 -11.23
N PHE A 235 -14.55 -1.88 -11.27
CA PHE A 235 -14.80 -2.69 -12.47
C PHE A 235 -15.12 -4.14 -12.09
N ASP A 236 -15.69 -4.84 -13.06
CA ASP A 236 -15.86 -6.29 -13.05
C ASP A 236 -15.49 -6.80 -14.45
N ILE A 237 -14.55 -7.74 -14.53
CA ILE A 237 -14.01 -8.23 -15.80
C ILE A 237 -13.78 -9.74 -15.75
N GLU A 238 -14.05 -10.41 -16.87
CA GLU A 238 -13.79 -11.83 -17.04
C GLU A 238 -12.58 -12.05 -17.96
N ILE A 239 -11.56 -12.77 -17.47
CA ILE A 239 -10.25 -12.90 -18.11
C ILE A 239 -9.85 -14.38 -18.17
N PRO A 240 -9.23 -14.86 -19.26
CA PRO A 240 -8.56 -16.16 -19.24
C PRO A 240 -7.37 -16.16 -18.26
N TYR A 241 -7.07 -17.32 -17.69
CA TYR A 241 -5.88 -17.50 -16.86
C TYR A 241 -5.16 -18.81 -17.16
N LYS A 242 -3.88 -18.89 -16.81
CA LYS A 242 -3.10 -20.13 -16.81
C LYS A 242 -2.69 -20.51 -15.40
N ASP A 243 -2.65 -21.80 -15.11
CA ASP A 243 -2.07 -22.32 -13.88
C ASP A 243 -0.55 -22.36 -14.02
N VAL A 244 0.15 -21.81 -13.02
CA VAL A 244 1.61 -21.77 -12.97
C VAL A 244 2.07 -22.13 -11.58
N TYR A 245 3.13 -22.93 -11.48
CA TYR A 245 3.75 -23.29 -10.22
C TYR A 245 4.98 -22.42 -10.00
N HIS A 246 4.87 -21.41 -9.13
CA HIS A 246 5.93 -20.46 -8.84
C HIS A 246 6.86 -20.97 -7.75
N CYS A 247 8.15 -21.01 -8.04
CA CYS A 247 9.20 -21.27 -7.07
C CYS A 247 10.17 -20.09 -7.03
N LYS A 248 10.38 -19.52 -5.84
CA LYS A 248 11.40 -18.50 -5.62
C LYS A 248 12.58 -19.12 -4.87
N ILE A 249 13.77 -18.98 -5.45
CA ILE A 249 15.03 -19.44 -4.84
C ILE A 249 15.85 -18.18 -4.54
N ASP A 250 16.09 -17.86 -3.28
CA ASP A 250 17.00 -16.78 -2.90
C ASP A 250 18.26 -17.42 -2.34
N THR A 251 19.41 -17.18 -2.97
CA THR A 251 20.70 -17.61 -2.43
C THR A 251 21.41 -16.39 -1.87
N SER A 252 21.12 -16.08 -0.62
CA SER A 252 21.75 -14.96 0.08
C SER A 252 23.21 -15.30 0.46
N ILE A 253 24.07 -14.27 0.59
CA ILE A 253 25.46 -14.43 1.09
C ILE A 253 25.48 -15.10 2.47
N SER A 254 24.47 -14.83 3.30
CA SER A 254 24.33 -15.49 4.60
C SER A 254 24.19 -17.00 4.44
N GLU A 255 23.46 -17.48 3.44
CA GLU A 255 23.28 -18.92 3.21
C GLU A 255 24.55 -19.60 2.70
N TYR A 256 25.39 -18.98 1.87
CA TYR A 256 26.68 -19.61 1.51
C TYR A 256 27.58 -19.88 2.73
N ILE A 257 27.54 -18.98 3.74
CA ILE A 257 28.27 -19.15 5.00
C ILE A 257 27.50 -20.10 5.96
N TYR A 258 26.17 -20.06 5.96
CA TYR A 258 25.30 -20.88 6.81
C TYR A 258 25.12 -22.32 6.30
N TYR A 259 25.29 -22.60 5.01
CA TYR A 259 25.30 -23.96 4.44
C TYR A 259 26.47 -24.80 4.98
N GLN A 260 27.46 -24.18 5.64
CA GLN A 260 28.47 -24.92 6.40
C GLN A 260 28.03 -25.27 7.84
N HIS A 261 26.97 -24.64 8.39
CA HIS A 261 26.64 -24.73 9.83
C HIS A 261 25.12 -24.84 10.17
N GLY A 262 24.20 -24.89 9.20
CA GLY A 262 22.74 -24.93 9.44
C GLY A 262 22.00 -26.02 8.64
N GLU A 263 20.79 -26.36 9.10
CA GLU A 263 19.91 -27.33 8.46
C GLU A 263 19.64 -26.92 7.00
N LYS A 264 20.05 -27.79 6.07
CA LYS A 264 19.81 -27.60 4.65
C LYS A 264 18.31 -27.76 4.40
N LYS A 265 17.67 -26.77 3.79
CA LYS A 265 16.28 -26.91 3.31
C LYS A 265 16.28 -27.98 2.21
N ASP A 266 15.57 -29.09 2.41
CA ASP A 266 15.54 -30.19 1.44
C ASP A 266 14.84 -29.78 0.13
N PHE A 267 13.82 -28.92 0.23
CA PHE A 267 13.01 -28.46 -0.89
C PHE A 267 12.62 -26.99 -0.79
N GLU A 268 12.59 -26.33 -1.93
CA GLU A 268 12.09 -24.97 -2.07
C GLU A 268 10.57 -24.92 -2.04
N GLU A 269 10.06 -23.76 -1.65
CA GLU A 269 8.63 -23.54 -1.55
C GLU A 269 8.05 -23.26 -2.93
N VAL A 270 7.06 -24.08 -3.31
CA VAL A 270 6.34 -23.95 -4.57
C VAL A 270 4.91 -23.54 -4.29
N TRP A 271 4.45 -22.48 -4.96
CA TRP A 271 3.07 -22.00 -4.92
C TRP A 271 2.36 -22.35 -6.21
N HIS A 272 1.18 -22.92 -6.11
CA HIS A 272 0.24 -22.94 -7.23
C HIS A 272 -0.38 -21.56 -7.35
N SER A 273 -0.14 -20.89 -8.47
CA SER A 273 -0.63 -19.56 -8.78
C SER A 273 -1.47 -19.59 -10.05
N VAL A 274 -2.31 -18.58 -10.21
CA VAL A 274 -2.93 -18.24 -11.50
C VAL A 274 -2.26 -17.02 -12.08
N GLU A 275 -1.90 -17.09 -13.35
CA GLU A 275 -1.32 -15.99 -14.13
C GLU A 275 -2.32 -15.52 -15.18
N PHE A 276 -2.54 -14.21 -15.28
CA PHE A 276 -3.53 -13.59 -16.16
C PHE A 276 -3.10 -12.18 -16.57
N GLU A 277 -3.60 -11.70 -17.70
CA GLU A 277 -3.22 -10.39 -18.28
C GLU A 277 -4.24 -9.31 -17.95
N ASN A 278 -3.79 -8.09 -17.68
CA ASN A 278 -4.66 -6.93 -17.59
C ASN A 278 -5.15 -6.48 -18.97
N ILE A 279 -6.26 -7.07 -19.39
CA ILE A 279 -6.97 -6.71 -20.63
C ILE A 279 -7.92 -5.51 -20.47
N SER A 280 -8.01 -4.93 -19.26
CA SER A 280 -8.90 -3.80 -18.99
C SER A 280 -8.30 -2.47 -19.44
N ASN A 281 -9.11 -1.41 -19.43
CA ASN A 281 -8.62 -0.05 -19.65
C ASN A 281 -8.14 0.63 -18.36
N PHE A 282 -8.12 -0.08 -17.24
CA PHE A 282 -7.70 0.44 -15.95
C PHE A 282 -6.33 -0.09 -15.58
N ILE A 283 -5.53 0.75 -14.91
CA ILE A 283 -4.36 0.24 -14.17
C ILE A 283 -4.89 -0.48 -12.93
N TRP A 284 -4.40 -1.67 -12.63
CA TRP A 284 -4.71 -2.33 -11.37
C TRP A 284 -3.71 -1.89 -10.31
N THR A 285 -4.18 -1.22 -9.27
CA THR A 285 -3.34 -0.85 -8.13
C THR A 285 -3.05 -2.06 -7.24
N THR A 286 -1.94 -2.04 -6.49
CA THR A 286 -1.62 -3.14 -5.56
C THR A 286 -2.64 -3.17 -4.41
N ALA A 287 -3.27 -4.32 -4.17
CA ALA A 287 -4.23 -4.45 -3.10
C ALA A 287 -4.46 -5.93 -2.70
N PRO A 288 -5.06 -6.18 -1.53
CA PRO A 288 -5.48 -7.52 -1.14
C PRO A 288 -6.49 -8.10 -2.15
N VAL A 289 -6.35 -9.39 -2.43
CA VAL A 289 -7.30 -10.18 -3.21
C VAL A 289 -7.85 -11.31 -2.36
N VAL A 290 -9.17 -11.46 -2.36
CA VAL A 290 -9.85 -12.67 -1.88
C VAL A 290 -10.08 -13.58 -3.07
N ILE A 291 -9.74 -14.86 -2.92
CA ILE A 291 -9.84 -15.84 -3.99
C ILE A 291 -10.91 -16.87 -3.64
N THR A 292 -11.87 -17.03 -4.53
CA THR A 292 -12.95 -18.02 -4.43
C THR A 292 -13.06 -18.85 -5.70
N LYS A 293 -13.78 -19.96 -5.64
CA LYS A 293 -14.09 -20.80 -6.80
C LYS A 293 -15.56 -21.19 -6.82
N GLY A 294 -16.12 -21.24 -8.02
CA GLY A 294 -17.53 -21.53 -8.25
C GLY A 294 -18.33 -20.28 -8.57
N GLN A 295 -19.37 -20.43 -9.40
CA GLN A 295 -20.20 -19.31 -9.84
C GLN A 295 -21.31 -18.98 -8.84
N LEU A 296 -22.08 -19.99 -8.42
CA LEU A 296 -23.24 -19.82 -7.53
C LEU A 296 -22.83 -19.97 -6.05
N GLU A 297 -22.17 -21.07 -5.72
CA GLU A 297 -21.61 -21.30 -4.39
C GLU A 297 -20.11 -21.04 -4.43
N GLN A 298 -19.71 -19.85 -3.98
CA GLN A 298 -18.32 -19.44 -3.96
C GLN A 298 -17.60 -20.09 -2.78
N GLN A 299 -16.80 -21.12 -3.05
CA GLN A 299 -15.91 -21.72 -2.07
C GLN A 299 -14.68 -20.84 -1.86
N PHE A 300 -14.37 -20.50 -0.62
CA PHE A 300 -13.14 -19.79 -0.28
C PHE A 300 -11.91 -20.68 -0.58
N ILE A 301 -10.93 -20.12 -1.29
CA ILE A 301 -9.64 -20.75 -1.55
C ILE A 301 -8.56 -20.14 -0.67
N GLY A 302 -8.45 -18.80 -0.69
CA GLY A 302 -7.33 -18.13 -0.07
C GLY A 302 -7.38 -16.62 -0.21
N GLN A 303 -6.30 -15.99 0.24
CA GLN A 303 -6.04 -14.57 0.09
C GLN A 303 -4.61 -14.36 -0.37
N ASP A 304 -4.42 -13.35 -1.21
CA ASP A 304 -3.09 -12.92 -1.62
C ASP A 304 -3.10 -11.40 -1.85
N LYS A 305 -2.09 -10.87 -2.53
CA LYS A 305 -1.98 -9.49 -2.96
C LYS A 305 -1.83 -9.44 -4.47
N LEU A 306 -2.74 -8.72 -5.14
CA LEU A 306 -2.53 -8.33 -6.53
C LEU A 306 -1.47 -7.24 -6.57
N THR A 307 -0.48 -7.37 -7.44
CA THR A 307 0.55 -6.34 -7.65
C THR A 307 0.11 -5.29 -8.67
N TYR A 308 0.83 -4.16 -8.72
CA TYR A 308 0.54 -3.07 -9.62
C TYR A 308 0.70 -3.58 -11.06
N THR A 309 -0.37 -3.51 -11.85
CA THR A 309 -0.43 -4.14 -13.17
C THR A 309 -0.97 -3.14 -14.18
N LEU A 310 -0.10 -2.69 -15.08
CA LEU A 310 -0.46 -1.84 -16.21
C LEU A 310 -1.32 -2.60 -17.22
N LYS A 311 -2.02 -1.87 -18.09
CA LYS A 311 -2.71 -2.48 -19.24
C LYS A 311 -1.73 -3.29 -20.09
N GLY A 312 -2.14 -4.50 -20.48
CA GLY A 312 -1.34 -5.46 -21.23
C GLY A 312 -0.22 -6.14 -20.42
N SER A 313 -0.08 -5.81 -19.13
CA SER A 313 0.88 -6.50 -18.25
C SER A 313 0.25 -7.71 -17.58
N THR A 314 1.09 -8.68 -17.28
CA THR A 314 0.71 -9.90 -16.57
C THR A 314 0.70 -9.68 -15.06
N ALA A 315 -0.32 -10.22 -14.41
CA ALA A 315 -0.42 -10.38 -12.97
C ALA A 315 -0.44 -11.86 -12.59
N PHE A 316 -0.12 -12.15 -11.34
CA PHE A 316 -0.33 -13.47 -10.76
C PHE A 316 -0.80 -13.36 -9.32
N VAL A 317 -1.55 -14.37 -8.87
CA VAL A 317 -1.92 -14.53 -7.46
C VAL A 317 -1.73 -15.98 -7.05
N ASN A 318 -1.26 -16.20 -5.83
CA ASN A 318 -1.05 -17.50 -5.24
C ASN A 318 -2.37 -18.06 -4.70
N LEU A 319 -2.66 -19.31 -5.06
CA LEU A 319 -3.81 -20.05 -4.56
C LEU A 319 -3.45 -20.81 -3.28
N THR A 320 -2.43 -21.67 -3.37
CA THR A 320 -2.03 -22.57 -2.28
C THR A 320 -0.60 -23.07 -2.48
N LYS A 321 0.01 -23.64 -1.44
CA LYS A 321 1.30 -24.33 -1.56
C LYS A 321 1.12 -25.66 -2.29
N ALA A 322 1.98 -25.91 -3.28
CA ALA A 322 1.97 -27.12 -4.08
C ALA A 322 2.94 -28.16 -3.50
N LEU A 323 2.43 -29.10 -2.70
CA LEU A 323 3.24 -30.15 -2.07
C LEU A 323 3.64 -31.27 -3.04
N ASP A 324 2.93 -31.37 -4.16
CA ASP A 324 3.12 -32.33 -5.23
C ASP A 324 4.14 -31.88 -6.28
N ILE A 325 4.62 -30.64 -6.20
CA ILE A 325 5.72 -30.11 -7.01
C ILE A 325 6.90 -29.82 -6.10
N GLN A 326 8.02 -30.51 -6.31
CA GLN A 326 9.23 -30.32 -5.51
C GLN A 326 10.30 -29.64 -6.34
N VAL A 327 10.88 -28.58 -5.80
CA VAL A 327 12.07 -27.93 -6.37
C VAL A 327 13.20 -28.05 -5.38
N GLN A 328 14.38 -28.44 -5.84
CA GLN A 328 15.58 -28.57 -5.01
C GLN A 328 16.76 -27.90 -5.72
N LEU A 329 17.51 -27.08 -5.00
CA LEU A 329 18.78 -26.51 -5.47
C LEU A 329 19.95 -27.26 -4.82
N ASP A 330 20.86 -27.75 -5.64
CA ASP A 330 22.14 -28.27 -5.21
C ASP A 330 23.27 -27.53 -5.94
N GLU A 331 24.21 -26.98 -5.17
CA GLU A 331 25.43 -26.39 -5.72
C GLU A 331 26.67 -27.05 -5.10
N LYS A 332 27.70 -27.24 -5.93
CA LYS A 332 29.02 -27.71 -5.48
C LYS A 332 30.12 -26.90 -6.14
N VAL A 333 31.23 -26.74 -5.42
CA VAL A 333 32.47 -26.19 -6.01
C VAL A 333 33.09 -27.27 -6.88
N SER A 334 33.24 -27.01 -8.18
CA SER A 334 33.88 -27.93 -9.12
C SER A 334 35.36 -27.65 -9.29
N ASN A 335 35.78 -26.40 -9.13
CA ASN A 335 37.18 -26.00 -9.21
C ASN A 335 37.42 -24.71 -8.40
N THR A 336 38.64 -24.52 -7.91
CA THR A 336 39.03 -23.30 -7.21
C THR A 336 40.28 -22.74 -7.87
N ASN A 337 40.22 -21.48 -8.30
CA ASN A 337 41.39 -20.79 -8.83
C ASN A 337 42.37 -20.49 -7.68
N PRO A 338 43.64 -20.93 -7.74
CA PRO A 338 44.62 -20.62 -6.70
C PRO A 338 45.05 -19.15 -6.69
N THR A 339 44.90 -18.43 -7.80
CA THR A 339 45.27 -17.03 -7.91
C THR A 339 44.27 -16.16 -7.14
N ARG A 340 44.78 -15.39 -6.19
CA ARG A 340 44.01 -14.42 -5.40
C ARG A 340 44.08 -13.04 -6.03
N PHE A 341 43.02 -12.26 -5.85
CA PHE A 341 43.00 -10.85 -6.24
C PHE A 341 42.50 -9.97 -5.10
N THR A 342 42.79 -8.68 -5.17
CA THR A 342 42.39 -7.71 -4.14
C THR A 342 41.40 -6.72 -4.74
N LEU A 343 40.26 -6.55 -4.08
CA LEU A 343 39.26 -5.54 -4.40
C LEU A 343 38.88 -4.81 -3.11
N SER A 344 38.95 -3.48 -3.10
CA SER A 344 38.59 -2.64 -1.93
C SER A 344 39.26 -3.08 -0.63
N ARG A 345 40.56 -3.40 -0.68
CA ARG A 345 41.40 -3.90 0.45
C ARG A 345 40.98 -5.26 1.02
N VAL A 346 40.17 -6.02 0.30
CA VAL A 346 39.76 -7.38 0.66
C VAL A 346 40.34 -8.36 -0.36
N HIS A 347 40.88 -9.49 0.13
CA HIS A 347 41.39 -10.57 -0.72
C HIS A 347 40.27 -11.53 -1.07
N TYR A 348 40.27 -11.94 -2.34
CA TYR A 348 39.30 -12.87 -2.89
C TYR A 348 39.99 -14.02 -3.59
N GLN A 349 39.31 -15.16 -3.59
CA GLN A 349 39.63 -16.34 -4.36
C GLN A 349 38.39 -16.74 -5.17
N THR A 350 38.58 -17.10 -6.44
CA THR A 350 37.46 -17.46 -7.32
C THR A 350 37.20 -18.95 -7.29
N ASP A 351 35.99 -19.34 -6.90
CA ASP A 351 35.46 -20.69 -7.01
C ASP A 351 34.59 -20.80 -8.26
N GLN A 352 34.76 -21.87 -9.01
CA GLN A 352 33.84 -22.29 -10.06
C GLN A 352 32.82 -23.24 -9.44
N MET A 353 31.54 -22.93 -9.61
CA MET A 353 30.43 -23.66 -9.03
C MET A 353 29.57 -24.28 -10.13
N GLU A 354 29.21 -25.55 -9.92
CA GLU A 354 28.21 -26.26 -10.70
C GLU A 354 26.92 -26.29 -9.88
N GLY A 355 25.88 -25.65 -10.41
CA GLY A 355 24.55 -25.62 -9.83
C GLY A 355 23.58 -26.52 -10.58
N LYS A 356 22.66 -27.13 -9.84
CA LYS A 356 21.65 -28.04 -10.33
C LYS A 356 20.33 -27.75 -9.63
N ILE A 357 19.31 -27.39 -10.41
CA ILE A 357 17.93 -27.27 -9.95
C ILE A 357 17.17 -28.51 -10.43
N LEU A 358 16.68 -29.30 -9.48
CA LEU A 358 15.82 -30.45 -9.72
C LEU A 358 14.37 -30.05 -9.52
N VAL A 359 13.53 -30.35 -10.51
CA VAL A 359 12.09 -30.06 -10.46
C VAL A 359 11.34 -31.37 -10.67
N ARG A 360 10.59 -31.81 -9.66
CA ARG A 360 9.80 -33.04 -9.69
C ARG A 360 8.32 -32.71 -9.72
N ASN A 361 7.60 -33.27 -10.69
CA ASN A 361 6.16 -33.20 -10.77
C ASN A 361 5.55 -34.55 -10.36
N HIS A 362 4.84 -34.60 -9.24
CA HIS A 362 4.12 -35.79 -8.77
C HIS A 362 2.64 -35.83 -9.21
N LYS A 363 2.18 -34.85 -9.99
CA LYS A 363 0.82 -34.82 -10.51
C LYS A 363 0.66 -35.78 -11.69
N SER A 364 -0.59 -36.19 -11.91
CA SER A 364 -1.01 -37.00 -13.07
C SER A 364 -1.12 -36.20 -14.38
N GLU A 365 -0.73 -34.93 -14.38
CA GLU A 365 -0.80 -34.01 -15.52
C GLU A 365 0.52 -33.25 -15.72
N GLU A 366 0.73 -32.73 -16.92
CA GLU A 366 1.84 -31.81 -17.20
C GLU A 366 1.57 -30.45 -16.53
N VAL A 367 2.61 -29.86 -15.95
CA VAL A 367 2.52 -28.55 -15.29
C VAL A 367 3.57 -27.58 -15.82
N VAL A 368 3.24 -26.29 -15.78
CA VAL A 368 4.17 -25.20 -16.02
C VAL A 368 4.79 -24.79 -14.69
N VAL A 369 6.12 -24.87 -14.56
CA VAL A 369 6.86 -24.41 -13.39
C VAL A 369 7.66 -23.16 -13.77
N ALA A 370 7.42 -22.06 -13.05
CA ALA A 370 8.12 -20.81 -13.21
C ALA A 370 9.06 -20.56 -12.02
N ILE A 371 10.36 -20.56 -12.30
CA ILE A 371 11.42 -20.47 -11.28
C ILE A 371 12.05 -19.10 -11.36
N THR A 372 12.02 -18.36 -10.26
CA THR A 372 12.80 -17.11 -10.10
C THR A 372 13.93 -17.36 -9.11
N ALA A 373 15.15 -17.45 -9.62
CA ALA A 373 16.35 -17.63 -8.81
C ALA A 373 17.12 -16.32 -8.68
N THR A 374 17.48 -15.98 -7.44
CA THR A 374 18.39 -14.89 -7.14
C THR A 374 19.75 -15.50 -6.79
N LEU A 375 20.69 -15.40 -7.72
CA LEU A 375 22.03 -16.00 -7.60
C LEU A 375 23.11 -14.93 -7.55
N MET A 376 24.24 -15.22 -6.90
CA MET A 376 25.39 -14.33 -6.84
C MET A 376 26.61 -14.90 -7.54
N GLY A 377 27.43 -14.02 -8.11
CA GLY A 377 28.59 -14.38 -8.90
C GLY A 377 28.31 -14.25 -10.39
N LYS A 378 29.36 -14.37 -11.20
CA LYS A 378 29.24 -14.23 -12.66
C LYS A 378 28.71 -15.53 -13.25
N MET A 379 27.55 -15.46 -13.89
CA MET A 379 26.92 -16.60 -14.55
C MET A 379 27.67 -17.01 -15.82
N GLY A 380 27.67 -18.30 -16.11
CA GLY A 380 28.24 -18.92 -17.29
C GLY A 380 27.17 -19.66 -18.09
N ASN A 381 27.41 -20.93 -18.38
CA ASN A 381 26.51 -21.74 -19.22
C ASN A 381 25.28 -22.23 -18.46
N TYR A 382 24.19 -22.40 -19.22
CA TYR A 382 22.95 -23.03 -18.78
C TYR A 382 22.63 -24.21 -19.69
N SER A 383 22.14 -25.30 -19.11
CA SER A 383 21.59 -26.44 -19.88
C SER A 383 20.22 -26.13 -20.49
N ILE A 384 19.44 -25.26 -19.84
CA ILE A 384 18.18 -24.72 -20.34
C ILE A 384 18.30 -23.19 -20.28
N ALA A 385 18.19 -22.54 -21.45
CA ALA A 385 18.29 -21.09 -21.54
C ALA A 385 17.19 -20.43 -20.68
N PRO A 386 17.54 -19.46 -19.82
CA PRO A 386 16.55 -18.73 -19.04
C PRO A 386 15.72 -17.83 -19.96
N LYS A 387 14.46 -17.61 -19.58
CA LYS A 387 13.58 -16.59 -20.19
C LYS A 387 14.14 -15.19 -19.96
N LYS A 388 14.80 -14.99 -18.80
CA LYS A 388 15.44 -13.72 -18.43
C LYS A 388 16.62 -13.98 -17.49
N ASP A 389 17.71 -13.24 -17.67
CA ASP A 389 18.81 -13.12 -16.71
C ASP A 389 19.17 -11.63 -16.58
N ALA A 390 18.79 -11.02 -15.46
CA ALA A 390 18.99 -9.60 -15.20
C ALA A 390 20.02 -9.38 -14.08
N VAL A 391 21.04 -8.59 -14.36
CA VAL A 391 22.05 -8.18 -13.38
C VAL A 391 21.51 -6.99 -12.57
N LYS A 392 21.33 -7.19 -11.26
CA LYS A 392 20.71 -6.21 -10.33
C LYS A 392 21.73 -5.37 -9.55
N THR A 393 23.02 -5.65 -9.67
CA THR A 393 24.10 -4.88 -9.02
C THR A 393 25.20 -4.54 -10.01
N GLY A 394 25.84 -3.37 -9.83
CA GLY A 394 26.97 -2.96 -10.66
C GLY A 394 28.15 -3.94 -10.61
N ASN A 395 29.02 -3.83 -11.63
CA ASN A 395 30.26 -4.61 -11.77
C ASN A 395 31.33 -4.27 -10.71
N ASP A 396 31.07 -3.31 -9.82
CA ASP A 396 31.97 -2.85 -8.77
C ASP A 396 32.01 -3.79 -7.54
N ARG A 397 31.09 -4.77 -7.50
CA ARG A 397 31.07 -5.81 -6.48
C ARG A 397 31.87 -7.03 -6.91
N ALA A 398 32.53 -7.69 -5.96
CA ALA A 398 33.22 -8.96 -6.20
C ALA A 398 32.28 -10.03 -6.79
N ASN A 399 30.99 -10.01 -6.42
CA ASN A 399 29.98 -10.92 -6.96
C ASN A 399 28.75 -10.12 -7.43
N PRO A 400 28.44 -10.07 -8.73
CA PRO A 400 27.19 -9.50 -9.21
C PRO A 400 26.00 -10.34 -8.74
N ARG A 401 24.85 -9.69 -8.54
CA ARG A 401 23.57 -10.33 -8.21
C ARG A 401 22.75 -10.48 -9.48
N HIS A 402 22.37 -11.70 -9.80
CA HIS A 402 21.53 -12.07 -10.94
C HIS A 402 20.11 -12.42 -10.45
N GLU A 403 19.11 -11.96 -11.18
CA GLU A 403 17.73 -12.42 -11.10
C GLU A 403 17.41 -13.17 -12.38
N ILE A 404 17.29 -14.49 -12.26
CA ILE A 404 17.16 -15.41 -13.39
C ILE A 404 15.78 -16.05 -13.35
N GLN A 405 15.11 -16.10 -14.50
CA GLN A 405 13.76 -16.64 -14.64
C GLN A 405 13.74 -17.76 -15.67
N TRP A 406 13.16 -18.90 -15.28
CA TRP A 406 12.81 -20.01 -16.17
C TRP A 406 11.30 -20.23 -16.15
N GLU A 407 10.75 -20.64 -17.29
CA GLU A 407 9.38 -21.16 -17.43
C GLU A 407 9.52 -22.48 -18.18
N ILE A 408 9.23 -23.59 -17.50
CA ILE A 408 9.47 -24.94 -18.02
C ILE A 408 8.22 -25.81 -17.90
N ASN A 409 8.03 -26.68 -18.88
CA ASN A 409 6.99 -27.70 -18.84
C ASN A 409 7.56 -28.98 -18.24
N VAL A 410 6.94 -29.47 -17.16
CA VAL A 410 7.33 -30.71 -16.50
C VAL A 410 6.19 -31.71 -16.64
N LYS A 411 6.42 -32.75 -17.45
CA LYS A 411 5.44 -33.81 -17.69
C LYS A 411 5.01 -34.51 -16.40
N SER A 412 3.84 -35.11 -16.42
CA SER A 412 3.30 -35.91 -15.31
C SER A 412 4.30 -36.94 -14.81
N ASN A 413 4.48 -37.02 -13.48
CA ASN A 413 5.34 -38.00 -12.82
C ASN A 413 6.81 -37.99 -13.31
N GLN A 414 7.30 -36.84 -13.80
CA GLN A 414 8.67 -36.69 -14.30
C GLN A 414 9.51 -35.73 -13.46
N THR A 415 10.83 -35.87 -13.60
CA THR A 415 11.82 -34.94 -13.05
C THR A 415 12.54 -34.25 -14.20
N LEU A 416 12.63 -32.92 -14.13
CA LEU A 416 13.41 -32.09 -15.03
C LEU A 416 14.60 -31.49 -14.28
N GLU A 417 15.74 -31.38 -14.96
CA GLU A 417 16.99 -30.92 -14.37
C GLU A 417 17.52 -29.69 -15.12
N ILE A 418 17.75 -28.59 -14.40
CA ILE A 418 18.42 -27.38 -14.90
C ILE A 418 19.81 -27.30 -14.30
N LYS A 419 20.83 -27.54 -15.11
CA LYS A 419 22.25 -27.30 -14.77
C LYS A 419 22.69 -25.90 -15.19
N TYR A 420 23.53 -25.28 -14.36
CA TYR A 420 24.25 -24.06 -14.69
C TYR A 420 25.65 -24.04 -14.09
N VAL A 421 26.50 -23.16 -14.61
CA VAL A 421 27.83 -22.87 -14.05
C VAL A 421 27.91 -21.39 -13.67
N ARG A 422 28.53 -21.08 -12.54
CA ARG A 422 28.84 -19.71 -12.14
C ARG A 422 30.20 -19.62 -11.47
N SER A 423 30.84 -18.46 -11.57
CA SER A 423 32.05 -18.16 -10.79
C SER A 423 31.71 -17.25 -9.61
N TYR A 424 32.19 -17.61 -8.43
CA TYR A 424 31.95 -16.89 -7.18
C TYR A 424 33.27 -16.52 -6.51
N ASN A 425 33.42 -15.24 -6.18
CA ASN A 425 34.59 -14.71 -5.50
C ASN A 425 34.37 -14.77 -3.99
N LYS A 426 34.93 -15.79 -3.33
CA LYS A 426 34.90 -15.91 -1.86
C LYS A 426 35.98 -15.02 -1.24
N ARG A 427 35.66 -14.39 -0.10
CA ARG A 427 36.65 -13.67 0.70
C ARG A 427 37.58 -14.67 1.39
N VAL A 428 38.87 -14.37 1.42
CA VAL A 428 39.92 -15.19 2.06
C VAL A 428 40.81 -14.39 2.98
#